data_AF-A0A2V9FCE4-F1
#
_entry.id   AF-A0A2V9FCE4-F1
#
_cell.length_a   1.000
_cell.length_b   1.000
_cell.length_c   1.000
_cell.angle_alpha   90.00
_cell.angle_beta   90.00
_cell.angle_gamma   90.00
#
_symmetry.space_group_name_H-M   'P 1'
#
loop_
_entity.id
_entity.type
_entity.pdbx_description
1 polymer ?
#
loop_
_entity_poly.entity_id
_entity_poly.type
_entity_poly.pdbx_seq_one_letter_code
_entity_poly.pdbx_strand_id
1 'polypeptide(L)'
;MHAEVDGPMGTKTARSILTAAALAGVMAGYPSARGGNEKTFRGEIADSQCALNVHSLSQSHKEMIEMKHDVKTNADCARYCVKERGGRFVLQTPDKVYKLDAQVLAEQWSGLKVKILGTLDPKTDIITVRTIEPGSPSASKRSPPK
;
A
#
# COMPACT_ATOMS: atom_id res chain seq x y z
N MET A 1 -57.20 41.47 -31.03
CA MET A 1 -56.95 42.79 -30.45
C MET A 1 -56.73 42.58 -28.96
N HIS A 2 -55.55 43.02 -28.51
CA HIS A 2 -54.91 43.05 -27.19
C HIS A 2 -55.61 42.56 -25.90
N ALA A 3 -54.79 41.87 -25.09
CA ALA A 3 -54.50 42.04 -23.65
C ALA A 3 -54.43 40.65 -22.97
N GLU A 4 -53.30 40.11 -22.48
CA GLU A 4 -52.47 40.54 -21.31
C GLU A 4 -53.34 40.81 -20.07
N VAL A 5 -53.12 40.33 -18.85
CA VAL A 5 -52.04 39.63 -18.13
C VAL A 5 -52.61 39.22 -16.75
N ASP A 6 -51.84 38.39 -16.02
CA ASP A 6 -51.71 38.31 -14.55
C ASP A 6 -52.65 37.41 -13.71
N GLY A 7 -52.01 36.52 -12.94
CA GLY A 7 -52.60 35.58 -11.98
C GLY A 7 -52.98 36.20 -10.63
N PRO A 8 -53.36 35.39 -9.61
CA PRO A 8 -52.32 34.98 -8.64
C PRO A 8 -52.54 33.64 -7.88
N MET A 9 -51.44 33.21 -7.26
CA MET A 9 -51.27 32.57 -5.94
C MET A 9 -52.14 31.40 -5.44
N GLY A 10 -51.43 30.32 -5.15
CA GLY A 10 -51.54 29.57 -3.89
C GLY A 10 -52.41 28.32 -3.97
N THR A 11 -52.05 27.16 -3.42
CA THR A 11 -51.01 26.75 -2.49
C THR A 11 -50.89 25.21 -2.56
N LYS A 12 -49.85 24.66 -1.91
CA LYS A 12 -49.73 23.26 -1.44
C LYS A 12 -49.06 22.27 -2.39
N THR A 13 -47.73 22.41 -2.44
CA THR A 13 -46.74 21.34 -2.20
C THR A 13 -47.26 19.89 -2.18
N ALA A 14 -46.83 19.09 -3.15
CA ALA A 14 -46.47 17.70 -2.91
C ALA A 14 -45.31 17.32 -3.85
N ARG A 15 -44.22 16.91 -3.20
CA ARG A 15 -42.91 16.62 -3.77
C ARG A 15 -42.96 15.34 -4.62
N SER A 16 -42.36 15.38 -5.80
CA SER A 16 -41.72 14.20 -6.43
C SER A 16 -40.70 14.71 -7.44
N ILE A 17 -39.47 14.94 -6.96
CA ILE A 17 -38.31 15.19 -7.82
C ILE A 17 -37.60 13.84 -7.95
N LEU A 18 -37.89 13.13 -9.04
CA LEU A 18 -37.05 12.04 -9.54
C LEU A 18 -35.86 12.66 -10.27
N THR A 19 -34.81 13.02 -9.54
CA THR A 19 -33.51 13.33 -10.14
C THR A 19 -32.70 12.05 -10.25
N ALA A 20 -32.74 11.44 -11.43
CA ALA A 20 -31.77 10.43 -11.84
C ALA A 20 -30.41 11.14 -12.05
N ALA A 21 -29.53 11.06 -11.06
CA ALA A 21 -28.13 11.45 -11.22
C ALA A 21 -27.40 10.33 -11.96
N ALA A 22 -27.24 10.48 -13.28
CA ALA A 22 -26.35 9.63 -14.06
C ALA A 22 -24.90 9.97 -13.70
N LEU A 23 -24.29 9.18 -12.80
CA LEU A 23 -22.85 9.19 -12.57
C LEU A 23 -22.15 8.55 -13.77
N ALA A 24 -21.65 9.39 -14.67
CA ALA A 24 -20.74 9.00 -15.72
C ALA A 24 -19.44 8.48 -15.10
N GLY A 25 -19.30 7.15 -15.06
CA GLY A 25 -18.06 6.48 -14.68
C GLY A 25 -17.02 6.66 -15.77
N VAL A 26 -16.12 7.63 -15.61
CA VAL A 26 -14.87 7.68 -16.37
C VAL A 26 -14.00 6.53 -15.88
N MET A 27 -14.06 5.40 -16.58
CA MET A 27 -13.03 4.36 -16.49
C MET A 27 -11.74 4.94 -17.08
N ALA A 28 -11.00 5.66 -16.25
CA ALA A 28 -9.61 6.00 -16.52
C ALA A 28 -8.82 4.68 -16.54
N GLY A 29 -8.61 4.14 -17.74
CA GLY A 29 -7.70 3.02 -17.95
C GLY A 29 -6.31 3.41 -17.44
N TYR A 30 -5.86 2.77 -16.38
CA TYR A 30 -4.48 2.88 -15.92
C TYR A 30 -3.58 2.36 -17.04
N PRO A 31 -2.63 3.15 -17.58
CA PRO A 31 -1.66 2.63 -18.51
C PRO A 31 -0.88 1.53 -17.79
N SER A 32 -0.98 0.31 -18.28
CA SER A 32 -0.09 -0.78 -17.87
C SER A 32 1.31 -0.42 -18.36
N ALA A 33 2.14 0.12 -17.49
CA ALA A 33 3.54 0.40 -17.79
C ALA A 33 4.29 -0.93 -18.00
N ARG A 34 4.22 -1.49 -19.21
CA ARG A 34 5.06 -2.60 -19.66
C ARG A 34 6.15 -2.02 -20.56
N GLY A 35 7.24 -1.57 -19.93
CA GLY A 35 8.41 -1.01 -20.62
C GLY A 35 9.50 -0.42 -19.73
N GLY A 36 9.48 -0.66 -18.41
CA GLY A 36 10.55 -0.22 -17.53
C GLY A 36 11.72 -1.20 -17.52
N ASN A 37 12.94 -0.69 -17.31
CA ASN A 37 14.10 -1.54 -17.03
C ASN A 37 13.85 -2.33 -15.74
N GLU A 38 13.46 -3.58 -15.90
CA GLU A 38 13.20 -4.51 -14.80
C GLU A 38 14.49 -4.76 -14.00
N LYS A 39 14.36 -4.77 -12.68
CA LYS A 39 15.46 -4.94 -11.74
C LYS A 39 15.07 -5.91 -10.64
N THR A 40 16.08 -6.53 -10.04
CA THR A 40 15.91 -7.32 -8.83
C THR A 40 16.21 -6.48 -7.60
N PHE A 41 15.26 -6.39 -6.68
CA PHE A 41 15.40 -5.75 -5.38
C PHE A 41 15.46 -6.83 -4.28
N ARG A 42 16.17 -6.56 -3.20
CA ARG A 42 16.37 -7.51 -2.10
C ARG A 42 16.16 -6.81 -0.78
N GLY A 43 15.41 -7.43 0.10
CA GLY A 43 15.04 -6.83 1.39
C GLY A 43 14.06 -7.71 2.15
N GLU A 44 13.54 -7.18 3.23
CA GLU A 44 12.44 -7.77 3.99
C GLU A 44 11.12 -7.12 3.58
N ILE A 45 10.05 -7.91 3.46
CA ILE A 45 8.70 -7.33 3.38
C ILE A 45 8.28 -6.93 4.79
N ALA A 46 8.39 -5.64 5.10
CA ALA A 46 8.03 -5.07 6.39
C ALA A 46 6.75 -4.23 6.28
N ASP A 47 6.27 -3.70 7.39
CA ASP A 47 5.28 -2.62 7.39
C ASP A 47 5.96 -1.24 7.36
N SER A 48 5.23 -0.25 6.84
CA SER A 48 5.73 1.12 6.70
C SER A 48 6.12 1.79 8.02
N GLN A 49 5.49 1.44 9.15
CA GLN A 49 5.71 2.15 10.42
C GLN A 49 6.97 1.65 11.15
N CYS A 50 7.23 0.34 11.11
CA CYS A 50 8.50 -0.23 11.53
C CYS A 50 9.62 0.18 10.57
N ALA A 51 9.43 0.02 9.25
CA ALA A 51 10.49 0.30 8.28
C ALA A 51 10.93 1.77 8.22
N LEU A 52 10.02 2.72 8.47
CA LEU A 52 10.28 4.17 8.39
C LEU A 52 10.57 4.80 9.76
N ASN A 53 10.87 4.01 10.80
CA ASN A 53 11.15 4.53 12.14
C ASN A 53 10.01 5.41 12.69
N VAL A 54 8.77 5.01 12.48
CA VAL A 54 7.60 5.68 13.10
C VAL A 54 7.36 5.10 14.48
N HIS A 55 7.41 3.77 14.61
CA HIS A 55 7.19 3.05 15.88
C HIS A 55 8.31 2.08 16.26
N SER A 56 9.43 2.08 15.52
CA SER A 56 10.63 1.30 15.87
C SER A 56 11.89 2.10 15.57
N LEU A 57 12.65 2.42 16.63
CA LEU A 57 13.91 3.15 16.53
C LEU A 57 14.98 2.37 15.77
N SER A 58 14.94 1.03 15.81
CA SER A 58 15.87 0.16 15.09
C SER A 58 15.46 -0.13 13.65
N GLN A 59 14.34 0.41 13.18
CA GLN A 59 13.70 0.03 11.92
C GLN A 59 13.48 -1.49 11.83
N SER A 60 12.97 -2.09 12.90
CA SER A 60 12.71 -3.52 12.97
C SER A 60 11.37 -3.82 13.66
N HIS A 61 11.00 -5.09 13.72
CA HIS A 61 9.82 -5.53 14.46
C HIS A 61 10.11 -5.84 15.92
N LYS A 62 11.38 -5.76 16.36
CA LYS A 62 11.83 -6.26 17.65
C LYS A 62 11.14 -5.58 18.83
N GLU A 63 11.17 -4.25 18.87
CA GLU A 63 10.58 -3.51 19.99
C GLU A 63 9.07 -3.73 20.08
N MET A 64 8.40 -3.82 18.93
CA MET A 64 6.96 -4.04 18.89
C MET A 64 6.57 -5.43 19.40
N ILE A 65 7.32 -6.46 19.01
CA ILE A 65 7.12 -7.84 19.50
C ILE A 65 7.38 -7.91 21.02
N GLU A 66 8.41 -7.22 21.52
CA GLU A 66 8.72 -7.16 22.95
C GLU A 66 7.62 -6.43 23.76
N MET A 67 6.97 -5.42 23.18
CA MET A 67 5.93 -4.63 23.85
C MET A 67 4.50 -5.19 23.70
N LYS A 68 4.19 -5.92 22.62
CA LYS A 68 2.85 -6.43 22.32
C LYS A 68 2.82 -7.95 22.41
N HIS A 69 2.37 -8.47 23.55
CA HIS A 69 2.32 -9.91 23.85
C HIS A 69 1.55 -10.77 22.82
N ASP A 70 0.55 -10.20 22.13
CA ASP A 70 -0.22 -10.89 21.10
C ASP A 70 0.47 -10.95 19.73
N VAL A 71 1.57 -10.22 19.55
CA VAL A 71 2.34 -10.16 18.30
C VAL A 71 3.67 -10.89 18.53
N LYS A 72 3.86 -12.03 17.87
CA LYS A 72 4.99 -12.94 18.18
C LYS A 72 6.04 -13.02 17.08
N THR A 73 5.69 -12.66 15.86
CA THR A 73 6.57 -12.76 14.70
C THR A 73 6.61 -11.46 13.89
N ASN A 74 7.64 -11.28 13.07
CA ASN A 74 7.72 -10.17 12.12
C ASN A 74 6.49 -10.13 11.19
N ALA A 75 6.03 -11.30 10.76
CA ALA A 75 4.84 -11.43 9.91
C ALA A 75 3.58 -10.94 10.65
N ASP A 76 3.39 -11.35 11.90
CA ASP A 76 2.25 -10.91 12.72
C ASP A 76 2.30 -9.40 12.95
N CYS A 77 3.49 -8.85 13.23
CA CYS A 77 3.69 -7.41 13.44
C CYS A 77 3.32 -6.63 12.19
N ALA A 78 3.83 -7.04 11.02
CA ALA A 78 3.58 -6.36 9.77
C ALA A 78 2.09 -6.41 9.38
N ARG A 79 1.46 -7.58 9.50
CA ARG A 79 0.02 -7.74 9.23
C ARG A 79 -0.84 -6.93 10.18
N TYR A 80 -0.52 -6.95 11.48
CA TYR A 80 -1.20 -6.13 12.48
C TYR A 80 -1.10 -4.64 12.14
N CYS A 81 0.08 -4.15 11.74
CA CYS A 81 0.26 -2.76 11.35
C CYS A 81 -0.59 -2.39 10.13
N VAL A 82 -0.57 -3.20 9.08
CA VAL A 82 -1.35 -2.92 7.87
C VAL A 82 -2.85 -2.95 8.16
N LYS A 83 -3.32 -3.96 8.91
CA LYS A 83 -4.74 -4.16 9.18
C LYS A 83 -5.30 -3.19 10.23
N GLU A 84 -4.59 -2.99 11.33
CA GLU A 84 -5.11 -2.29 12.51
C GLU A 84 -4.57 -0.86 12.66
N ARG A 85 -3.50 -0.50 11.93
CA ARG A 85 -2.86 0.83 12.01
C ARG A 85 -2.86 1.58 10.68
N GLY A 86 -3.46 1.02 9.62
CA GLY A 86 -3.52 1.64 8.29
C GLY A 86 -2.16 1.76 7.60
N GLY A 87 -1.18 0.94 8.01
CA GLY A 87 0.11 0.87 7.36
C GLY A 87 0.05 0.23 5.98
N ARG A 88 1.21 0.12 5.32
CA ARG A 88 1.36 -0.59 4.04
C ARG A 88 2.52 -1.57 4.10
N PHE A 89 2.45 -2.63 3.32
CA PHE A 89 3.60 -3.48 3.06
C PHE A 89 4.59 -2.74 2.17
N VAL A 90 5.86 -2.81 2.56
CA VAL A 90 6.99 -2.15 1.90
C VAL A 90 8.13 -3.15 1.76
N LEU A 91 9.04 -2.89 0.81
CA LEU A 91 10.33 -3.59 0.79
C LEU A 91 11.35 -2.73 1.56
N GLN A 92 11.79 -3.23 2.70
CA GLN A 92 12.86 -2.62 3.47
C GLN A 92 14.20 -3.23 3.07
N THR A 93 15.10 -2.40 2.56
CA THR A 93 16.51 -2.74 2.31
C THR A 93 17.39 -2.08 3.39
N PRO A 94 18.70 -2.39 3.47
CA PRO A 94 19.61 -1.71 4.39
C PRO A 94 19.65 -0.19 4.20
N ASP A 95 19.45 0.27 2.96
CA ASP A 95 19.68 1.68 2.59
C ASP A 95 18.38 2.44 2.32
N LYS A 96 17.28 1.73 2.01
CA LYS A 96 16.05 2.36 1.51
C LYS A 96 14.81 1.53 1.78
N VAL A 97 13.68 2.21 1.93
CA VAL A 97 12.35 1.62 1.98
C VAL A 97 11.61 1.94 0.68
N TYR A 98 11.13 0.92 -0.01
CA TYR A 98 10.36 1.06 -1.25
C TYR A 98 8.89 0.72 -1.01
N LYS A 99 8.00 1.50 -1.60
CA LYS A 99 6.58 1.20 -1.64
C LYS A 99 6.32 0.10 -2.65
N LEU A 100 5.33 -0.74 -2.39
CA LEU A 100 4.91 -1.81 -3.30
C LEU A 100 3.49 -1.52 -3.79
N ASP A 101 3.24 -1.72 -5.08
CA ASP A 101 1.89 -1.63 -5.65
C ASP A 101 1.05 -2.89 -5.37
N ALA A 102 1.69 -4.06 -5.31
CA ALA A 102 1.06 -5.35 -5.08
C ALA A 102 0.92 -5.72 -3.59
N GLN A 103 0.09 -4.97 -2.84
CA GLN A 103 -0.07 -5.14 -1.39
C GLN A 103 -0.57 -6.54 -0.98
N VAL A 104 -1.56 -7.09 -1.70
CA VAL A 104 -2.12 -8.43 -1.41
C VAL A 104 -1.08 -9.54 -1.60
N LEU A 105 -0.25 -9.42 -2.66
CA LEU A 105 0.84 -10.36 -2.88
C LEU A 105 1.90 -10.21 -1.78
N ALA A 106 2.28 -8.98 -1.42
CA ALA A 106 3.28 -8.72 -0.39
C ALA A 106 2.90 -9.29 0.99
N GLU A 107 1.61 -9.29 1.35
CA GLU A 107 1.13 -9.87 2.62
C GLU A 107 1.52 -11.34 2.83
N GLN A 108 1.57 -12.13 1.74
CA GLN A 108 1.96 -13.53 1.78
C GLN A 108 3.44 -13.71 2.17
N TRP A 109 4.24 -12.66 1.98
CA TRP A 109 5.68 -12.63 2.21
C TRP A 109 6.07 -11.76 3.41
N SER A 110 5.10 -11.26 4.19
CA SER A 110 5.33 -10.39 5.34
C SER A 110 6.33 -10.98 6.34
N GLY A 111 7.30 -10.19 6.78
CA GLY A 111 8.36 -10.59 7.70
C GLY A 111 9.43 -11.49 7.09
N LEU A 112 9.37 -11.79 5.79
CA LEU A 112 10.35 -12.63 5.10
C LEU A 112 11.32 -11.78 4.29
N LYS A 113 12.56 -12.28 4.21
CA LYS A 113 13.54 -11.78 3.24
C LYS A 113 13.19 -12.32 1.86
N VAL A 114 13.15 -11.43 0.87
CA VAL A 114 12.69 -11.73 -0.49
C VAL A 114 13.62 -11.18 -1.56
N LYS A 115 13.44 -11.68 -2.79
CA LYS A 115 13.86 -11.04 -4.03
C LYS A 115 12.60 -10.59 -4.75
N ILE A 116 12.54 -9.31 -5.11
CA ILE A 116 11.45 -8.76 -5.93
C ILE A 116 11.99 -8.48 -7.31
N LEU A 117 11.38 -9.06 -8.33
CA LEU A 117 11.57 -8.66 -9.71
C LEU A 117 10.51 -7.61 -10.06
N GLY A 118 10.92 -6.44 -10.54
CA GLY A 118 9.98 -5.37 -10.85
C GLY A 118 10.61 -4.12 -11.45
N THR A 119 9.81 -3.08 -11.63
CA THR A 119 10.26 -1.78 -12.13
C THR A 119 10.11 -0.72 -11.03
N LEU A 120 11.15 0.08 -10.79
CA LEU A 120 11.09 1.22 -9.88
C LEU A 120 10.66 2.49 -10.62
N ASP A 121 9.64 3.16 -10.11
CA ASP A 121 9.40 4.57 -10.41
C ASP A 121 10.27 5.44 -9.49
N PRO A 122 11.33 6.10 -10.01
CA PRO A 122 12.26 6.88 -9.20
C PRO A 122 11.65 8.16 -8.64
N LYS A 123 10.47 8.60 -9.13
CA LYS A 123 9.80 9.80 -8.62
C LYS A 123 8.97 9.51 -7.38
N THR A 124 8.44 8.29 -7.26
CA THR A 124 7.49 7.91 -6.21
C THR A 124 8.04 6.86 -5.25
N ASP A 125 9.17 6.24 -5.60
CA ASP A 125 9.77 5.10 -4.92
C ASP A 125 8.83 3.89 -4.81
N ILE A 126 7.94 3.75 -5.79
CA ILE A 126 7.07 2.60 -5.94
C ILE A 126 7.75 1.57 -6.85
N ILE A 127 7.86 0.34 -6.36
CA ILE A 127 8.19 -0.81 -7.20
C ILE A 127 6.87 -1.39 -7.71
N THR A 128 6.74 -1.41 -9.04
CA THR A 128 5.76 -2.25 -9.73
C THR A 128 6.24 -3.69 -9.68
N VAL A 129 5.60 -4.48 -8.83
CA VAL A 129 6.02 -5.86 -8.54
C VAL A 129 5.57 -6.78 -9.67
N ARG A 130 6.52 -7.54 -10.22
CA ARG A 130 6.22 -8.64 -11.15
C ARG A 130 6.21 -9.99 -10.45
N THR A 131 7.27 -10.29 -9.69
CA THR A 131 7.34 -11.51 -8.87
C THR A 131 7.99 -11.23 -7.52
N ILE A 132 7.63 -12.05 -6.54
CA ILE A 132 8.29 -12.12 -5.24
C ILE A 132 8.74 -13.56 -5.04
N GLU A 133 10.01 -13.75 -4.69
CA GLU A 133 10.61 -15.05 -4.46
C GLU A 133 11.34 -15.07 -3.12
N PRO A 134 11.58 -16.26 -2.53
CA PRO A 134 12.37 -16.37 -1.31
C PRO A 134 13.75 -15.73 -1.49
N GLY A 135 14.10 -14.86 -0.54
CA GLY A 135 15.46 -14.39 -0.37
C GLY A 135 16.33 -15.58 0.01
N SER A 136 17.52 -15.68 -0.58
CA SER A 136 18.52 -16.62 -0.08
C SER A 136 18.77 -16.28 1.40
N PRO A 137 18.88 -17.27 2.31
CA PRO A 137 19.33 -16.99 3.66
C PRO A 137 20.67 -16.26 3.53
N SER A 138 20.71 -15.03 4.03
CA SER A 138 21.94 -14.23 4.02
C SER A 138 23.01 -15.09 4.66
N ALA A 139 24.04 -15.46 3.89
CA ALA A 139 25.23 -16.08 4.44
C ALA A 139 25.78 -15.10 5.48
N SER A 140 25.41 -15.31 6.74
CA SER A 140 25.99 -14.59 7.86
C SER A 140 27.49 -14.84 7.75
N LYS A 141 28.28 -13.76 7.68
CA LYS A 141 29.74 -13.83 7.62
C LYS A 141 30.20 -14.76 8.76
N ARG A 142 30.54 -16.01 8.44
CA ARG A 142 31.33 -16.85 9.35
C ARG A 142 32.72 -16.25 9.28
N SER A 143 33.09 -15.48 10.29
CA SER A 143 34.51 -15.22 10.53
C SER A 143 35.22 -16.57 10.68
N PRO A 144 36.41 -16.76 10.09
CA PRO A 144 37.19 -17.97 10.33
C PRO A 144 37.53 -18.07 11.83
N PRO A 145 37.57 -19.28 12.43
CA PRO A 145 38.15 -19.45 13.75
C PRO A 145 39.62 -19.00 13.71
N LYS A 146 40.02 -18.24 14.73
CA LYS A 146 41.40 -17.78 14.95
C LYS A 146 42.29 -18.94 15.36
#